data_AF-A0AAJ6LA53-F1
#
_entry.id   AF-A0AAJ6LA53-F1
#
_cell.length_a   1.000
_cell.length_b   1.000
_cell.length_c   1.000
_cell.angle_alpha   90.00
_cell.angle_beta   90.00
_cell.angle_gamma   90.00
#
_symmetry.space_group_name_H-M   'P 1'
#
loop_
_entity.id
_entity.type
_entity.pdbx_description
1 polymer ?
#
loop_
_entity_poly.entity_id
_entity_poly.type
_entity_poly.pdbx_seq_one_letter_code
_entity_poly.pdbx_strand_id
1 'polypeptide(L)'
;MNQLDKKDNADLDKIDRDINFHRIMVFLILITAIFFYMIFINLKVTESAQSWGPVGDFFGGILNPIFALFAFYWLTYSVRLQIKELKETRVELAKATKAQEESAKHQEEIARLESENVKTQVEILELNKDTLKSQQDAAIAQQQQIALQNFESLFFQLLKAKTDITNDIRYFRTAKGHQEAELFVGKEAIKYGIEGFKQSQTSMAWEEYYRHNLLDYMGSYFRICYQITKLIDNTDDLNGHTDTEHYSKKRKEYFDIFRATLTQYELEVFFFNCLGKYGKDNFKSLVEKYGIFEHILFENNVYDHKAINKISRFAYKYNGIAFEDSDAYKSYFDELSRIKFGLSEKDFNSICIKLKDVKFILNLNSIRVAASINSLISWKMNELIFTENNIEIIKEKSISYYKKINEIKDYEGYIKEYKSMIEYVENYFKVEGREPVYYEKVRCNSASIYSLSDLDSSIDVCKEHIEQKNNYLGMIDSFLEELRKNEYTETVLTVIKYNIDYLEYCKYMNNNEEKQQKKSA
;
A
#
# COMPACT_ATOMS: atom_id res chain seq x y z
N MET A 1 44.07 67.51 39.14
CA MET A 1 45.44 67.49 39.71
C MET A 1 46.05 68.90 39.82
N ASN A 2 46.24 69.67 38.75
CA ASN A 2 47.07 70.89 38.73
C ASN A 2 46.71 72.13 39.60
N GLN A 3 45.57 72.19 40.31
CA GLN A 3 45.21 73.38 41.12
C GLN A 3 45.40 73.20 42.64
N LEU A 4 45.27 71.97 43.14
CA LEU A 4 45.52 71.65 44.56
C LEU A 4 47.02 71.63 44.83
N ASP A 5 47.79 70.92 43.97
CA ASP A 5 49.25 70.92 44.03
C ASP A 5 49.86 72.33 43.95
N LYS A 6 49.22 73.25 43.21
CA LYS A 6 49.66 74.65 43.13
C LYS A 6 49.41 75.43 44.42
N LYS A 7 48.34 75.10 45.15
CA LYS A 7 47.94 75.78 46.38
C LYS A 7 48.73 75.25 47.58
N ASP A 8 48.96 73.94 47.62
CA ASP A 8 49.76 73.29 48.66
C ASP A 8 51.22 73.73 48.55
N ASN A 9 51.76 73.80 47.33
CA ASN A 9 53.09 74.39 47.11
C ASN A 9 53.14 75.87 47.53
N ALA A 10 52.09 76.66 47.28
CA ALA A 10 52.06 78.06 47.67
C ALA A 10 51.98 78.25 49.20
N ASP A 11 51.29 77.36 49.91
CA ASP A 11 51.20 77.36 51.37
C ASP A 11 52.52 76.88 52.01
N LEU A 12 53.17 75.85 51.44
CA LEU A 12 54.52 75.41 51.83
C LEU A 12 55.58 76.49 51.58
N ASP A 13 55.56 77.15 50.41
CA ASP A 13 56.46 78.27 50.07
C ASP A 13 56.26 79.47 51.01
N LYS A 14 55.05 79.65 51.54
CA LYS A 14 54.76 80.68 52.52
C LYS A 14 55.34 80.33 53.89
N ILE A 15 55.21 79.07 54.30
CA ILE A 15 55.86 78.53 55.52
C ILE A 15 57.37 78.74 55.45
N ASP A 16 58.01 78.36 54.34
CA ASP A 16 59.45 78.47 54.19
C ASP A 16 59.94 79.92 54.21
N ARG A 17 59.16 80.86 53.65
CA ARG A 17 59.46 82.30 53.75
C ARG A 17 59.35 82.81 55.18
N ASP A 18 58.31 82.40 55.91
CA ASP A 18 58.14 82.79 57.31
C ASP A 18 59.26 82.19 58.17
N ILE A 19 59.67 80.94 57.97
CA ILE A 19 60.83 80.32 58.64
C ILE A 19 62.09 81.14 58.38
N ASN A 20 62.38 81.45 57.12
CA ASN A 20 63.60 82.18 56.75
C ASN A 20 63.61 83.61 57.31
N PHE A 21 62.47 84.30 57.30
CA PHE A 21 62.33 85.62 57.91
C PHE A 21 62.66 85.60 59.41
N HIS A 22 62.12 84.64 60.15
CA HIS A 22 62.37 84.51 61.58
C HIS A 22 63.83 84.09 61.88
N ARG A 23 64.44 83.22 61.05
CA ARG A 23 65.87 82.87 61.15
C ARG A 23 66.76 84.10 60.98
N ILE A 24 66.46 84.97 60.00
CA ILE A 24 67.16 86.23 59.79
C ILE A 24 67.00 87.15 61.01
N MET A 25 65.79 87.20 61.58
CA MET A 25 65.53 88.03 62.74
C MET A 25 66.31 87.57 63.98
N VAL A 26 66.38 86.27 64.25
CA VAL A 26 67.20 85.69 65.33
C VAL A 26 68.69 85.98 65.11
N PHE A 27 69.17 85.88 63.86
CA PHE A 27 70.55 86.19 63.51
C PHE A 27 70.88 87.69 63.70
N LEU A 28 69.97 88.59 63.37
CA LEU A 28 70.11 90.03 63.61
C LEU A 28 70.16 90.36 65.10
N ILE A 29 69.34 89.71 65.93
CA ILE A 29 69.37 89.85 67.40
C ILE A 29 70.74 89.42 67.95
N LEU A 30 71.28 88.31 67.46
CA LEU A 30 72.62 87.84 67.86
C LEU A 30 73.72 88.82 67.45
N ILE A 31 73.67 89.36 66.24
CA ILE A 31 74.63 90.37 65.77
C ILE A 31 74.55 91.64 66.62
N THR A 32 73.36 92.11 66.94
CA THR A 32 73.19 93.30 67.79
C THR A 32 73.73 93.07 69.20
N ALA A 33 73.53 91.88 69.77
CA ALA A 33 74.12 91.51 71.06
C ALA A 33 75.66 91.51 71.02
N ILE A 34 76.26 90.93 69.97
CA ILE A 34 77.71 90.93 69.76
C ILE A 34 78.26 92.34 69.52
N PHE A 35 77.54 93.16 68.76
CA PHE A 35 77.91 94.55 68.47
C PHE A 35 77.88 95.40 69.75
N PHE A 36 76.85 95.26 70.58
CA PHE A 36 76.80 95.90 71.89
C PHE A 36 77.95 95.44 72.78
N TYR A 37 78.26 94.13 72.80
CA TYR A 37 79.41 93.59 73.52
C TYR A 37 80.74 94.23 73.08
N MET A 38 80.96 94.42 71.77
CA MET A 38 82.15 95.08 71.24
C MET A 38 82.24 96.57 71.60
N ILE A 39 81.11 97.29 71.63
CA ILE A 39 81.08 98.70 72.09
C ILE A 39 81.46 98.80 73.57
N PHE A 40 80.97 97.90 74.42
CA PHE A 40 81.27 97.90 75.85
C PHE A 40 82.76 97.64 76.16
N ILE A 41 83.44 96.79 75.38
CA ILE A 41 84.90 96.56 75.49
C ILE A 41 85.72 97.83 75.19
N ASN A 42 85.31 98.63 74.20
CA ASN A 42 86.05 99.82 73.77
C ASN A 42 85.95 101.01 74.75
N LEU A 43 84.97 101.00 75.67
CA LEU A 43 84.72 102.10 76.62
C LEU A 43 85.50 101.97 77.95
N LYS A 44 86.46 101.04 78.09
CA LYS A 44 87.24 100.79 79.33
C LYS A 44 86.37 100.79 80.60
N VAL A 45 85.22 100.10 80.53
CA VAL A 45 84.38 99.87 81.71
C VAL A 45 85.10 98.86 82.61
N THR A 46 85.24 99.24 83.88
CA THR A 46 86.15 98.70 84.89
C THR A 46 86.02 97.18 85.12
N GLU A 47 87.16 96.49 85.32
CA GLU A 47 87.27 95.03 85.57
C GLU A 47 86.71 94.58 86.93
N SER A 48 85.40 94.51 87.07
CA SER A 48 84.81 93.60 88.06
C SER A 48 83.68 92.81 87.42
N ALA A 49 83.84 91.48 87.33
CA ALA A 49 82.87 90.58 86.71
C ALA A 49 81.47 90.64 87.37
N GLN A 50 81.36 91.23 88.56
CA GLN A 50 80.12 91.35 89.34
C GLN A 50 79.13 92.40 88.79
N SER A 51 79.56 93.32 87.91
CA SER A 51 78.67 94.29 87.26
C SER A 51 77.92 93.75 86.03
N TRP A 52 78.26 92.54 85.55
CA TRP A 52 77.68 91.93 84.33
C TRP A 52 76.43 91.06 84.57
N GLY A 53 76.21 90.57 85.80
CA GLY A 53 75.02 89.78 86.15
C GLY A 53 73.69 90.51 85.91
N PRO A 54 73.51 91.75 86.40
CA PRO A 54 72.27 92.53 86.18
C PRO A 54 71.98 92.81 84.70
N VAL A 55 73.03 92.92 83.88
CA VAL A 55 72.89 93.12 82.42
C VAL A 55 72.38 91.83 81.78
N GLY A 56 72.93 90.67 82.18
CA GLY A 56 72.43 89.36 81.75
C GLY A 56 70.96 89.13 82.13
N ASP A 57 70.55 89.54 83.33
CA ASP A 57 69.16 89.42 83.80
C ASP A 57 68.19 90.32 83.02
N PHE A 58 68.62 91.51 82.59
CA PHE A 58 67.81 92.39 81.72
C PHE A 58 67.58 91.77 80.34
N PHE A 59 68.64 91.28 79.68
CA PHE A 59 68.51 90.61 78.38
C PHE A 59 67.75 89.29 78.50
N GLY A 60 68.00 88.48 79.53
CA GLY A 60 67.27 87.24 79.79
C GLY A 60 65.79 87.48 80.10
N GLY A 61 65.47 88.53 80.85
CA GLY A 61 64.10 88.94 81.17
C GLY A 61 63.30 89.44 79.98
N ILE A 62 63.97 89.94 78.93
CA ILE A 62 63.34 90.39 77.67
C ILE A 62 63.31 89.26 76.64
N LEU A 63 64.41 88.54 76.45
CA LEU A 63 64.55 87.51 75.41
C LEU A 63 63.72 86.27 75.70
N ASN A 64 63.63 85.81 76.95
CA ASN A 64 62.88 84.58 77.26
C ASN A 64 61.38 84.71 76.98
N PRO A 65 60.68 85.80 77.38
CA PRO A 65 59.29 86.02 76.96
C PRO A 65 59.12 86.15 75.44
N ILE A 66 60.07 86.77 74.74
CA ILE A 66 60.04 86.89 73.27
C ILE A 66 60.17 85.50 72.61
N PHE A 67 61.11 84.66 73.07
CA PHE A 67 61.25 83.29 72.58
C PHE A 67 60.04 82.42 72.91
N ALA A 68 59.47 82.56 74.10
CA ALA A 68 58.23 81.86 74.48
C ALA A 68 57.05 82.28 73.59
N LEU A 69 56.92 83.57 73.25
CA LEU A 69 55.93 84.06 72.29
C LEU A 69 56.15 83.49 70.88
N PHE A 70 57.39 83.42 70.41
CA PHE A 70 57.71 82.78 69.13
C PHE A 70 57.39 81.28 69.13
N ALA A 71 57.71 80.55 70.20
CA ALA A 71 57.37 79.13 70.33
C ALA A 71 55.85 78.90 70.35
N PHE A 72 55.10 79.76 71.05
CA PHE A 72 53.64 79.71 71.08
C PHE A 72 53.01 80.06 69.72
N TYR A 73 53.57 81.05 69.02
CA TYR A 73 53.17 81.38 67.66
C TYR A 73 53.36 80.20 66.71
N TRP A 74 54.53 79.56 66.73
CA TRP A 74 54.84 78.38 65.91
C TRP A 74 53.92 77.20 66.22
N LEU A 75 53.68 76.92 67.50
CA LEU A 75 52.74 75.87 67.90
C LEU A 75 51.33 76.16 67.39
N THR A 76 50.86 77.40 67.56
CA THR A 76 49.54 77.83 67.08
C THR A 76 49.44 77.75 65.56
N TYR A 77 50.51 78.10 64.86
CA TYR A 77 50.62 78.00 63.41
C TYR A 77 50.53 76.55 62.94
N SER A 78 51.33 75.65 63.51
CA SER A 78 51.32 74.22 63.19
C SER A 78 49.96 73.57 63.47
N VAL A 79 49.32 73.88 64.61
CA VAL A 79 47.97 73.37 64.93
C VAL A 79 46.93 73.86 63.90
N ARG A 80 46.99 75.12 63.50
CA ARG A 80 46.08 75.65 62.45
C ARG A 80 46.29 74.97 61.10
N LEU A 81 47.54 74.69 60.74
CA LEU A 81 47.87 73.95 59.52
C LEU A 81 47.34 72.52 59.56
N GLN A 82 47.56 71.79 60.66
CA GLN A 82 47.06 70.42 60.85
C GLN A 82 45.51 70.36 60.80
N ILE A 83 44.82 71.35 61.38
CA ILE A 83 43.35 71.45 61.29
C ILE A 83 42.89 71.63 59.85
N LYS A 84 43.63 72.41 59.04
CA LYS A 84 43.34 72.62 57.62
C LYS A 84 43.54 71.33 56.82
N GLU A 85 44.68 70.65 56.99
CA GLU A 85 44.96 69.37 56.33
C GLU A 85 43.93 68.30 56.71
N LEU A 86 43.53 68.22 57.98
CA LEU A 86 42.51 67.28 58.45
C LEU A 86 41.14 67.58 57.82
N LYS A 87 40.80 68.85 57.65
CA LYS A 87 39.56 69.28 56.98
C LYS A 87 39.59 68.90 55.50
N GLU A 88 40.69 69.17 54.80
CA GLU A 88 40.86 68.81 53.38
C GLU A 88 40.84 67.29 53.19
N THR A 89 41.52 66.52 54.05
CA THR A 89 41.47 65.05 54.08
C THR A 89 40.04 64.54 54.26
N ARG A 90 39.27 65.10 55.20
CA ARG A 90 37.86 64.72 55.41
C ARG A 90 36.99 64.99 54.19
N VAL A 91 37.23 66.11 53.50
CA VAL A 91 36.50 66.46 52.27
C VAL A 91 36.81 65.49 51.14
N GLU A 92 38.08 65.14 50.93
CA GLU A 92 38.47 64.15 49.91
C GLU A 92 37.97 62.74 50.28
N LEU A 93 38.01 62.34 51.55
CA LEU A 93 37.45 61.06 52.01
C LEU A 93 35.93 60.99 51.79
N ALA A 94 35.21 62.09 52.02
CA ALA A 94 33.78 62.18 51.76
C ALA A 94 33.47 62.09 50.25
N LYS A 95 34.27 62.74 49.39
CA LYS A 95 34.17 62.58 47.93
C LYS A 95 34.44 61.14 47.50
N ALA A 96 35.48 60.51 48.05
CA ALA A 96 35.82 59.12 47.76
C ALA A 96 34.71 58.15 48.21
N THR A 97 34.12 58.38 49.38
CA THR A 97 32.99 57.58 49.89
C THR A 97 31.78 57.70 48.98
N LYS A 98 31.45 58.92 48.52
CA LYS A 98 30.35 59.15 47.58
C LYS A 98 30.61 58.47 46.23
N ALA A 99 31.83 58.59 45.69
CA ALA A 99 32.21 57.91 44.45
C ALA A 99 32.16 56.38 44.59
N GLN A 100 32.53 55.84 45.76
CA GLN A 100 32.45 54.41 46.06
C GLN A 100 30.99 53.95 46.14
N GLU A 101 30.10 54.74 46.76
CA GLU A 101 28.66 54.44 46.83
C GLU A 101 28.02 54.45 45.43
N GLU A 102 28.35 55.45 44.59
CA GLU A 102 27.91 55.49 43.20
C GLU A 102 28.44 54.29 42.40
N SER A 103 29.69 53.90 42.60
CA SER A 103 30.29 52.71 41.97
C SER A 103 29.62 51.41 42.42
N ALA A 104 29.29 51.27 43.71
CA ALA A 104 28.58 50.11 44.25
C ALA A 104 27.16 49.98 43.65
N LYS A 105 26.44 51.10 43.51
CA LYS A 105 25.14 51.14 42.84
C LYS A 105 25.26 50.72 41.36
N HIS A 106 26.28 51.21 40.65
CA HIS A 106 26.53 50.78 39.28
C HIS A 106 26.86 49.29 39.18
N GLN A 107 27.62 48.72 40.12
CA GLN A 107 27.89 47.28 40.15
C GLN A 107 26.64 46.44 40.43
N GLU A 108 25.75 46.90 41.31
CA GLU A 108 24.46 46.25 41.55
C GLU A 108 23.58 46.27 40.27
N GLU A 109 23.50 47.41 39.59
CA GLU A 109 22.76 47.54 38.33
C GLU A 109 23.34 46.61 37.23
N ILE A 110 24.68 46.54 37.11
CA ILE A 110 25.36 45.65 36.17
C ILE A 110 25.03 44.18 36.49
N ALA A 111 25.14 43.76 37.76
CA ALA A 111 24.82 42.40 38.15
C ALA A 111 23.34 42.04 37.89
N ARG A 112 22.42 42.99 38.09
CA ARG A 112 21.01 42.82 37.76
C ARG A 112 20.79 42.63 36.26
N LEU A 113 21.39 43.50 35.44
CA LEU A 113 21.31 43.40 33.98
C LEU A 113 21.93 42.11 33.47
N GLU A 114 23.02 41.65 34.07
CA GLU A 114 23.67 40.39 33.71
C GLU A 114 22.77 39.18 34.04
N SER A 115 22.12 39.18 35.21
CA SER A 115 21.13 38.16 35.57
C SER A 115 19.92 38.15 34.61
N GLU A 116 19.44 39.32 34.19
CA GLU A 116 18.33 39.45 33.24
C GLU A 116 18.73 38.99 31.83
N ASN A 117 19.97 39.29 31.42
CA ASN A 117 20.55 38.83 30.17
C ASN A 117 20.69 37.30 30.16
N VAL A 118 21.20 36.69 31.24
CA VAL A 118 21.26 35.22 31.37
C VAL A 118 19.86 34.60 31.27
N LYS A 119 18.86 35.19 31.94
CA LYS A 119 17.48 34.69 31.85
C LYS A 119 16.94 34.75 30.41
N THR A 120 17.16 35.87 29.72
CA THR A 120 16.77 36.04 28.32
C THR A 120 17.49 35.02 27.41
N GLN A 121 18.76 34.75 27.65
CA GLN A 121 19.52 33.74 26.91
C GLN A 121 18.96 32.33 27.11
N VAL A 122 18.54 31.98 28.33
CA VAL A 122 17.88 30.69 28.61
C VAL A 122 16.55 30.59 27.84
N GLU A 123 15.73 31.63 27.85
CA GLU A 123 14.46 31.67 27.11
C GLU A 123 14.69 31.52 25.59
N ILE A 124 15.71 32.19 25.04
CA ILE A 124 16.09 32.05 23.62
C ILE A 124 16.55 30.62 23.31
N LEU A 125 17.31 29.99 24.20
CA LEU A 125 17.77 28.61 24.02
C LEU A 125 16.61 27.61 24.01
N GLU A 126 15.62 27.80 24.88
CA GLU A 126 14.40 26.99 24.89
C GLU A 126 13.61 27.16 23.59
N LEU A 127 13.40 28.40 23.15
CA LEU A 127 12.72 28.69 21.87
C LEU A 127 13.46 28.07 20.68
N ASN A 128 14.80 28.15 20.66
CA ASN A 128 15.62 27.53 19.62
C ASN A 128 15.47 26.01 19.62
N LYS A 129 15.44 25.37 20.79
CA LYS A 129 15.23 23.93 20.91
C LYS A 129 13.87 23.50 20.34
N ASP A 130 12.81 24.23 20.67
CA ASP A 130 11.46 23.95 20.16
C ASP A 130 11.35 24.20 18.65
N THR A 131 12.01 25.25 18.16
CA THR A 131 12.13 25.54 16.72
C THR A 131 12.85 24.42 15.99
N LEU A 132 13.97 23.94 16.52
CA LEU A 132 14.73 22.82 15.93
C LEU A 132 13.92 21.52 15.92
N LYS A 133 13.14 21.25 16.97
CA LYS A 133 12.24 20.10 17.00
C LYS A 133 11.16 20.20 15.92
N SER A 134 10.51 21.37 15.80
CA SER A 134 9.50 21.61 14.78
C SER A 134 10.07 21.52 13.36
N GLN A 135 11.30 22.01 13.14
CA GLN A 135 12.02 21.88 11.87
C GLN A 135 12.36 20.43 11.53
N GLN A 136 12.77 19.63 12.52
CA GLN A 136 13.02 18.20 12.34
C GLN A 136 11.74 17.46 11.94
N ASP A 137 10.63 17.70 12.64
CA ASP A 137 9.35 17.08 12.36
C ASP A 137 8.85 17.46 10.95
N ALA A 138 8.97 18.73 10.57
CA ALA A 138 8.65 19.22 9.23
C ALA A 138 9.55 18.59 8.15
N ALA A 139 10.85 18.42 8.42
CA ALA A 139 11.79 17.80 7.50
C ALA A 139 11.46 16.31 7.27
N ILE A 140 11.06 15.58 8.31
CA ILE A 140 10.63 14.18 8.21
C ILE A 140 9.36 14.08 7.36
N ALA A 141 8.35 14.93 7.62
CA ALA A 141 7.12 14.97 6.83
C ALA A 141 7.40 15.32 5.36
N GLN A 142 8.30 16.28 5.11
CA GLN A 142 8.73 16.64 3.77
C GLN A 142 9.46 15.49 3.06
N GLN A 143 10.34 14.77 3.76
CA GLN A 143 11.03 13.60 3.21
C GLN A 143 10.05 12.51 2.79
N GLN A 144 9.04 12.21 3.62
CA GLN A 144 7.97 11.25 3.29
C GLN A 144 7.15 11.70 2.08
N GLN A 145 6.84 13.00 1.97
CA GLN A 145 6.12 13.55 0.83
C GLN A 145 6.92 13.46 -0.46
N ILE A 146 8.23 13.74 -0.43
CA ILE A 146 9.13 13.60 -1.58
C ILE A 146 9.23 12.12 -2.01
N ALA A 147 9.35 11.20 -1.06
CA ALA A 147 9.39 9.77 -1.34
C ALA A 147 8.11 9.31 -2.06
N LEU A 148 6.95 9.77 -1.59
CA LEU A 148 5.67 9.51 -2.24
C LEU A 148 5.60 10.10 -3.65
N GLN A 149 6.02 11.35 -3.85
CA GLN A 149 6.04 11.99 -5.17
C GLN A 149 6.96 11.26 -6.15
N ASN A 150 8.13 10.81 -5.68
CA ASN A 150 9.06 10.02 -6.49
C ASN A 150 8.44 8.67 -6.91
N PHE A 151 7.78 7.99 -5.97
CA PHE A 151 7.01 6.78 -6.27
C PHE A 151 5.92 7.05 -7.30
N GLU A 152 5.08 8.06 -7.09
CA GLU A 152 3.97 8.40 -8.00
C GLU A 152 4.49 8.73 -9.40
N SER A 153 5.54 9.53 -9.49
CA SER A 153 6.20 9.86 -10.75
C SER A 153 6.67 8.61 -11.49
N LEU A 154 7.36 7.70 -10.81
CA LEU A 154 7.81 6.43 -11.41
C LEU A 154 6.63 5.54 -11.79
N PHE A 155 5.61 5.43 -10.94
CA PHE A 155 4.40 4.64 -11.19
C PHE A 155 3.67 5.11 -12.45
N PHE A 156 3.39 6.42 -12.57
CA PHE A 156 2.72 6.97 -13.74
C PHE A 156 3.58 6.92 -15.01
N GLN A 157 4.91 7.04 -14.90
CA GLN A 157 5.81 6.80 -16.01
C GLN A 157 5.76 5.34 -16.50
N LEU A 158 5.71 4.37 -15.58
CA LEU A 158 5.55 2.97 -15.95
C LEU A 158 4.17 2.68 -16.57
N LEU A 159 3.09 3.30 -16.09
CA LEU A 159 1.77 3.21 -16.72
C LEU A 159 1.76 3.77 -18.15
N LYS A 160 2.46 4.88 -18.38
CA LYS A 160 2.65 5.44 -19.72
C LYS A 160 3.45 4.47 -20.60
N ALA A 161 4.58 3.97 -20.11
CA ALA A 161 5.39 2.99 -20.83
C ALA A 161 4.60 1.70 -21.14
N LYS A 162 3.72 1.25 -20.23
CA LYS A 162 2.79 0.12 -20.46
C LYS A 162 1.84 0.42 -21.60
N THR A 163 1.32 1.63 -21.70
CA THR A 163 0.44 2.06 -22.79
C THR A 163 1.20 2.08 -24.12
N ASP A 164 2.41 2.64 -24.15
CA ASP A 164 3.25 2.69 -25.35
C ASP A 164 3.61 1.28 -25.83
N ILE A 165 4.09 0.41 -24.93
CA ILE A 165 4.38 -1.00 -25.24
C ILE A 165 3.13 -1.73 -25.73
N THR A 166 1.96 -1.46 -25.16
CA THR A 166 0.70 -2.06 -25.61
C THR A 166 0.45 -1.70 -27.06
N ASN A 167 0.58 -0.42 -27.42
CA ASN A 167 0.35 0.07 -28.78
C ASN A 167 1.36 -0.49 -29.80
N ASP A 168 2.55 -0.88 -29.36
CA ASP A 168 3.57 -1.50 -30.22
C ASP A 168 3.35 -3.00 -30.47
N ILE A 169 2.43 -3.64 -29.75
CA ILE A 169 2.11 -5.06 -29.94
C ILE A 169 1.49 -5.27 -31.32
N ARG A 170 2.00 -6.27 -32.05
CA ARG A 170 1.55 -6.66 -33.38
C ARG A 170 1.19 -8.14 -33.41
N TYR A 171 0.03 -8.46 -33.98
CA TYR A 171 -0.44 -9.83 -34.16
C TYR A 171 -0.89 -10.03 -35.61
N PHE A 172 -0.42 -11.11 -36.23
CA PHE A 172 -0.77 -11.47 -37.61
C PHE A 172 -1.68 -12.68 -37.60
N ARG A 173 -2.84 -12.58 -38.27
CA ARG A 173 -3.77 -13.69 -38.46
C ARG A 173 -3.92 -14.03 -39.92
N THR A 174 -3.59 -15.27 -40.29
CA THR A 174 -3.86 -15.80 -41.63
C THR A 174 -5.21 -16.51 -41.62
N ALA A 175 -6.21 -15.93 -42.29
CA ALA A 175 -7.51 -16.58 -42.47
C ALA A 175 -7.39 -17.73 -43.48
N LYS A 176 -8.14 -18.83 -43.26
CA LYS A 176 -8.18 -19.97 -44.19
C LYS A 176 -8.65 -19.50 -45.56
N GLY A 177 -7.78 -19.60 -46.58
CA GLY A 177 -8.09 -19.27 -47.97
C GLY A 177 -7.68 -17.86 -48.42
N HIS A 178 -7.07 -17.05 -47.55
CA HIS A 178 -6.47 -15.76 -47.91
C HIS A 178 -4.94 -15.87 -48.00
N GLN A 179 -4.35 -15.21 -49.01
CA GLN A 179 -2.89 -15.17 -49.21
C GLN A 179 -2.21 -14.11 -48.33
N GLU A 180 -2.95 -13.09 -47.87
CA GLU A 180 -2.42 -12.01 -47.03
C GLU A 180 -2.84 -12.18 -45.57
N ALA A 181 -1.88 -11.97 -44.66
CA ALA A 181 -2.12 -11.98 -43.22
C ALA A 181 -2.67 -10.63 -42.76
N GLU A 182 -3.75 -10.67 -41.98
CA GLU A 182 -4.35 -9.49 -41.37
C GLU A 182 -3.49 -9.05 -40.16
N LEU A 183 -3.06 -7.78 -40.15
CA LEU A 183 -2.27 -7.20 -39.06
C LEU A 183 -3.18 -6.47 -38.07
N PHE A 184 -3.13 -6.91 -36.83
CA PHE A 184 -3.73 -6.21 -35.69
C PHE A 184 -2.64 -5.56 -34.85
N VAL A 185 -2.97 -4.39 -34.28
CA VAL A 185 -2.04 -3.59 -33.48
C VAL A 185 -2.69 -3.20 -32.16
N GLY A 186 -1.90 -3.04 -31.11
CA GLY A 186 -2.40 -2.53 -29.84
C GLY A 186 -3.30 -3.54 -29.10
N LYS A 187 -4.37 -3.01 -28.49
CA LYS A 187 -5.37 -3.82 -27.77
C LYS A 187 -6.09 -4.84 -28.66
N GLU A 188 -6.29 -4.53 -29.95
CA GLU A 188 -6.89 -5.48 -30.90
C GLU A 188 -5.95 -6.68 -31.15
N ALA A 189 -4.64 -6.46 -31.19
CA ALA A 189 -3.66 -7.55 -31.31
C ALA A 189 -3.76 -8.54 -30.15
N ILE A 190 -3.90 -8.01 -28.93
CA ILE A 190 -4.10 -8.83 -27.71
C ILE A 190 -5.40 -9.63 -27.82
N LYS A 191 -6.51 -8.96 -28.17
CA LYS A 191 -7.83 -9.58 -28.32
C LYS A 191 -7.80 -10.74 -29.31
N TYR A 192 -7.38 -10.51 -30.55
CA TYR A 192 -7.40 -11.56 -31.57
C TYR A 192 -6.36 -12.66 -31.29
N GLY A 193 -5.24 -12.30 -30.64
CA GLY A 193 -4.24 -13.25 -30.19
C GLY A 193 -4.78 -14.23 -29.15
N ILE A 194 -5.47 -13.72 -28.12
CA ILE A 194 -6.06 -14.59 -27.08
C ILE A 194 -7.27 -15.37 -27.61
N GLU A 195 -8.13 -14.77 -28.43
CA GLU A 195 -9.25 -15.48 -29.07
C GLU A 195 -8.74 -16.63 -29.95
N GLY A 196 -7.72 -16.38 -30.77
CA GLY A 196 -7.08 -17.40 -31.60
C GLY A 196 -6.47 -18.53 -30.77
N PHE A 197 -5.85 -18.22 -29.63
CA PHE A 197 -5.35 -19.22 -28.69
C PHE A 197 -6.45 -20.06 -28.06
N LYS A 198 -7.51 -19.42 -27.56
CA LYS A 198 -8.64 -20.12 -26.93
C LYS A 198 -9.28 -21.09 -27.92
N GLN A 199 -9.44 -20.68 -29.18
CA GLN A 199 -10.05 -21.46 -30.26
C GLN A 199 -9.09 -22.45 -30.96
N SER A 200 -7.80 -22.44 -30.61
CA SER A 200 -6.81 -23.28 -31.29
C SER A 200 -7.09 -24.76 -31.04
N GLN A 201 -7.34 -25.50 -32.12
CA GLN A 201 -7.51 -26.96 -32.10
C GLN A 201 -6.16 -27.64 -32.37
N THR A 202 -5.13 -27.28 -31.60
CA THR A 202 -3.80 -27.87 -31.75
C THR A 202 -3.69 -29.17 -30.95
N SER A 203 -2.93 -30.15 -31.44
CA SER A 203 -2.54 -31.35 -30.69
C SER A 203 -1.49 -31.05 -29.60
N MET A 204 -0.93 -29.84 -29.62
CA MET A 204 0.08 -29.35 -28.71
C MET A 204 -0.54 -28.95 -27.35
N ALA A 205 0.20 -29.15 -26.25
CA ALA A 205 -0.21 -28.66 -24.94
C ALA A 205 -0.34 -27.12 -24.96
N TRP A 206 -1.33 -26.58 -24.24
CA TRP A 206 -1.61 -25.13 -24.23
C TRP A 206 -0.38 -24.30 -23.83
N GLU A 207 0.46 -24.81 -22.91
CA GLU A 207 1.70 -24.16 -22.46
C GLU A 207 2.71 -23.99 -23.60
N GLU A 208 2.78 -24.98 -24.48
CA GLU A 208 3.69 -24.98 -25.60
C GLU A 208 3.18 -24.07 -26.71
N TYR A 209 1.87 -24.06 -26.97
CA TYR A 209 1.28 -23.09 -27.88
C TYR A 209 1.46 -21.66 -27.34
N TYR A 210 1.20 -21.45 -26.04
CA TYR A 210 1.37 -20.16 -25.39
C TYR A 210 2.81 -19.65 -25.53
N ARG A 211 3.79 -20.54 -25.30
CA ARG A 211 5.21 -20.20 -25.44
C ARG A 211 5.56 -19.76 -26.86
N HIS A 212 5.15 -20.51 -27.87
CA HIS A 212 5.55 -20.22 -29.27
C HIS A 212 4.73 -19.09 -29.92
N ASN A 213 3.47 -18.92 -29.52
CA ASN A 213 2.54 -18.07 -30.26
C ASN A 213 2.09 -16.83 -29.48
N LEU A 214 2.19 -16.79 -28.15
CA LEU A 214 1.71 -15.69 -27.29
C LEU A 214 2.81 -14.96 -26.54
N LEU A 215 3.76 -15.72 -25.97
CA LEU A 215 4.79 -15.16 -25.11
C LEU A 215 5.74 -14.22 -25.86
N ASP A 216 6.15 -14.59 -27.07
CA ASP A 216 7.17 -13.84 -27.82
C ASP A 216 6.70 -12.44 -28.21
N TYR A 217 5.42 -12.26 -28.56
CA TYR A 217 4.89 -10.94 -28.95
C TYR A 217 4.44 -10.08 -27.76
N MET A 218 4.18 -10.67 -26.58
CA MET A 218 3.72 -9.94 -25.37
C MET A 218 4.75 -9.91 -24.24
N GLY A 219 5.94 -10.48 -24.41
CA GLY A 219 6.92 -10.61 -23.34
C GLY A 219 7.30 -9.29 -22.68
N SER A 220 7.49 -8.22 -23.47
CA SER A 220 7.78 -6.88 -22.94
C SER A 220 6.61 -6.29 -22.17
N TYR A 221 5.38 -6.56 -22.61
CA TYR A 221 4.15 -6.14 -21.95
C TYR A 221 3.98 -6.82 -20.57
N PHE A 222 4.23 -8.13 -20.46
CA PHE A 222 4.20 -8.79 -19.14
C PHE A 222 5.27 -8.27 -18.21
N ARG A 223 6.49 -8.00 -18.73
CA ARG A 223 7.58 -7.48 -17.92
C ARG A 223 7.25 -6.10 -17.34
N ILE A 224 6.72 -5.16 -18.13
CA ILE A 224 6.37 -3.83 -17.61
C ILE A 224 5.24 -3.91 -16.57
N CYS A 225 4.24 -4.77 -16.80
CA CYS A 225 3.15 -4.98 -15.84
C CYS A 225 3.64 -5.62 -14.54
N TYR A 226 4.56 -6.58 -14.63
CA TYR A 226 5.24 -7.13 -13.46
C TYR A 226 6.06 -6.05 -12.72
N GLN A 227 6.77 -5.16 -13.42
CA GLN A 227 7.49 -4.08 -12.74
C GLN A 227 6.57 -3.09 -12.04
N ILE A 228 5.40 -2.77 -12.61
CA ILE A 228 4.40 -1.93 -11.95
C ILE A 228 3.91 -2.58 -10.66
N THR A 229 3.49 -3.85 -10.72
CA THR A 229 2.99 -4.58 -9.54
C THR A 229 4.08 -4.77 -8.49
N LYS A 230 5.32 -5.04 -8.90
CA LYS A 230 6.48 -5.12 -8.01
C LYS A 230 6.81 -3.78 -7.37
N LEU A 231 6.72 -2.67 -8.10
CA LEU A 231 6.94 -1.33 -7.56
C LEU A 231 5.93 -1.01 -6.46
N ILE A 232 4.65 -1.32 -6.68
CA ILE A 232 3.60 -1.15 -5.66
C ILE A 232 3.90 -2.00 -4.42
N ASP A 233 4.28 -3.27 -4.61
CA ASP A 233 4.49 -4.19 -3.50
C ASP A 233 5.73 -3.89 -2.65
N ASN A 234 6.80 -3.41 -3.29
CA ASN A 234 8.10 -3.20 -2.66
C ASN A 234 8.32 -1.78 -2.10
N THR A 235 7.37 -0.85 -2.28
CA THR A 235 7.53 0.52 -1.77
C THR A 235 7.12 0.59 -0.31
N ASP A 236 8.10 0.82 0.58
CA ASP A 236 7.89 0.90 2.03
C ASP A 236 7.11 2.14 2.45
N ASP A 237 7.22 3.24 1.70
CA ASP A 237 6.46 4.48 1.96
C ASP A 237 4.94 4.33 1.72
N LEU A 238 4.51 3.19 1.17
CA LEU A 238 3.10 2.81 1.08
C LEU A 238 2.63 1.98 2.27
N ASN A 239 3.52 1.62 3.21
CA ASN A 239 3.13 0.93 4.43
C ASN A 239 2.20 1.85 5.24
N GLY A 240 1.01 1.34 5.56
CA GLY A 240 0.02 2.01 6.41
C GLY A 240 -0.43 1.06 7.51
N HIS A 241 -1.40 1.48 8.33
CA HIS A 241 -2.05 0.55 9.25
C HIS A 241 -2.65 -0.60 8.43
N THR A 242 -2.26 -1.83 8.75
CA THR A 242 -2.77 -3.05 8.12
C THR A 242 -4.08 -3.38 8.81
N ASP A 243 -5.20 -3.04 8.17
CA ASP A 243 -6.49 -3.23 8.83
C ASP A 243 -6.90 -4.71 8.88
N THR A 244 -6.60 -5.53 7.85
CA THR A 244 -6.96 -6.97 7.88
C THR A 244 -6.37 -7.81 6.73
N GLU A 245 -5.70 -7.19 5.74
CA GLU A 245 -5.30 -7.85 4.49
C GLU A 245 -3.77 -7.93 4.35
N HIS A 246 -3.29 -8.83 3.47
CA HIS A 246 -1.87 -9.06 3.17
C HIS A 246 -1.12 -7.82 2.59
N TYR A 247 -1.79 -6.67 2.49
CA TYR A 247 -1.31 -5.41 1.92
C TYR A 247 -1.92 -4.20 2.66
N SER A 248 -1.31 -3.02 2.51
CA SER A 248 -1.86 -1.77 3.04
C SER A 248 -2.94 -1.20 2.11
N LYS A 249 -3.87 -0.40 2.66
CA LYS A 249 -4.90 0.31 1.88
C LYS A 249 -4.32 1.08 0.69
N LYS A 250 -3.21 1.79 0.92
CA LYS A 250 -2.56 2.61 -0.11
C LYS A 250 -1.97 1.77 -1.24
N ARG A 251 -1.40 0.59 -0.95
CA ARG A 251 -0.93 -0.34 -1.99
C ARG A 251 -2.09 -0.84 -2.85
N LYS A 252 -3.23 -1.17 -2.22
CA LYS A 252 -4.45 -1.59 -2.93
C LYS A 252 -4.97 -0.48 -3.83
N GLU A 253 -5.02 0.77 -3.36
CA GLU A 253 -5.44 1.92 -4.19
C GLU A 253 -4.61 2.05 -5.48
N TYR A 254 -3.27 2.01 -5.41
CA TYR A 254 -2.44 2.08 -6.63
C TYR A 254 -2.54 0.81 -7.49
N PHE A 255 -2.71 -0.36 -6.87
CA PHE A 255 -2.94 -1.60 -7.62
C PHE A 255 -4.25 -1.55 -8.39
N ASP A 256 -5.32 -1.04 -7.79
CA ASP A 256 -6.63 -0.90 -8.42
C ASP A 256 -6.59 0.14 -9.55
N ILE A 257 -5.82 1.22 -9.41
CA ILE A 257 -5.52 2.14 -10.52
C ILE A 257 -4.86 1.39 -11.68
N PHE A 258 -3.84 0.57 -11.41
CA PHE A 258 -3.19 -0.24 -12.44
C PHE A 258 -4.18 -1.24 -13.08
N ARG A 259 -4.95 -1.95 -12.26
CA ARG A 259 -5.96 -2.94 -12.69
C ARG A 259 -7.02 -2.31 -13.58
N ALA A 260 -7.48 -1.10 -13.25
CA ALA A 260 -8.45 -0.35 -14.06
C ALA A 260 -7.93 -0.02 -15.47
N THR A 261 -6.62 -0.07 -15.72
CA THR A 261 -6.04 0.12 -17.07
C THR A 261 -6.10 -1.12 -17.95
N LEU A 262 -6.50 -2.28 -17.41
CA LEU A 262 -6.48 -3.57 -18.09
C LEU A 262 -7.83 -3.86 -18.72
N THR A 263 -7.82 -4.28 -19.98
CA THR A 263 -9.00 -4.82 -20.66
C THR A 263 -9.25 -6.28 -20.27
N GLN A 264 -10.46 -6.77 -20.56
CA GLN A 264 -10.81 -8.19 -20.38
C GLN A 264 -9.80 -9.13 -21.06
N TYR A 265 -9.33 -8.80 -22.26
CA TYR A 265 -8.37 -9.64 -22.99
C TYR A 265 -6.96 -9.59 -22.38
N GLU A 266 -6.55 -8.45 -21.83
CA GLU A 266 -5.32 -8.37 -21.01
C GLU A 266 -5.46 -9.22 -19.74
N LEU A 267 -6.66 -9.19 -19.12
CA LEU A 267 -7.23 -10.15 -18.17
C LEU A 267 -6.79 -11.59 -18.41
N GLU A 268 -7.32 -12.10 -19.51
CA GLU A 268 -7.18 -13.48 -19.95
C GLU A 268 -5.74 -13.85 -20.29
N VAL A 269 -5.00 -12.95 -20.93
CA VAL A 269 -3.60 -13.21 -21.26
C VAL A 269 -2.75 -13.27 -19.99
N PHE A 270 -2.96 -12.38 -19.01
CA PHE A 270 -2.27 -12.46 -17.71
C PHE A 270 -2.56 -13.76 -16.98
N PHE A 271 -3.80 -14.24 -17.06
CA PHE A 271 -4.19 -15.52 -16.50
C PHE A 271 -3.36 -16.67 -17.07
N PHE A 272 -3.11 -16.74 -18.38
CA PHE A 272 -2.25 -17.80 -18.93
C PHE A 272 -0.76 -17.55 -18.66
N ASN A 273 -0.30 -16.29 -18.69
CA ASN A 273 1.09 -15.93 -18.40
C ASN A 273 1.51 -16.35 -16.99
N CYS A 274 0.66 -16.10 -15.99
CA CYS A 274 0.96 -16.41 -14.59
C CYS A 274 0.89 -17.92 -14.29
N LEU A 275 0.25 -18.73 -15.15
CA LEU A 275 0.35 -20.20 -15.09
C LEU A 275 1.59 -20.73 -15.81
N GLY A 276 2.08 -20.01 -16.82
CA GLY A 276 3.28 -20.34 -17.57
C GLY A 276 4.56 -20.26 -16.74
N LYS A 277 5.60 -20.97 -17.21
CA LYS A 277 6.90 -21.10 -16.52
C LYS A 277 7.51 -19.77 -16.04
N TYR A 278 7.34 -18.69 -16.81
CA TYR A 278 7.99 -17.41 -16.53
C TYR A 278 7.20 -16.51 -15.56
N GLY A 279 5.88 -16.67 -15.46
CA GLY A 279 5.04 -15.89 -14.56
C GLY A 279 4.76 -16.57 -13.21
N LYS A 280 4.92 -17.89 -13.13
CA LYS A 280 4.46 -18.75 -12.04
C LYS A 280 5.02 -18.44 -10.65
N ASP A 281 6.27 -17.99 -10.56
CA ASP A 281 6.94 -17.88 -9.25
C ASP A 281 6.75 -16.51 -8.59
N ASN A 282 6.89 -15.42 -9.35
CA ASN A 282 6.85 -14.05 -8.79
C ASN A 282 5.58 -13.29 -9.15
N PHE A 283 5.22 -13.26 -10.44
CA PHE A 283 4.08 -12.46 -10.88
C PHE A 283 2.76 -13.06 -10.42
N LYS A 284 2.63 -14.39 -10.43
CA LYS A 284 1.47 -15.13 -9.88
C LYS A 284 1.17 -14.72 -8.43
N SER A 285 2.20 -14.69 -7.58
CA SER A 285 2.05 -14.33 -6.17
C SER A 285 1.48 -12.93 -5.98
N LEU A 286 1.91 -11.96 -6.79
CA LEU A 286 1.42 -10.58 -6.73
C LEU A 286 -0.02 -10.47 -7.25
N VAL A 287 -0.35 -11.13 -8.36
CA VAL A 287 -1.72 -11.08 -8.90
C VAL A 287 -2.75 -11.76 -8.00
N GLU A 288 -2.35 -12.81 -7.30
CA GLU A 288 -3.18 -13.47 -6.27
C GLU A 288 -3.31 -12.58 -5.03
N LYS A 289 -2.21 -11.99 -4.58
CA LYS A 289 -2.19 -11.12 -3.39
C LYS A 289 -3.15 -9.94 -3.50
N TYR A 290 -3.22 -9.30 -4.65
CA TYR A 290 -4.00 -8.07 -4.87
C TYR A 290 -5.29 -8.27 -5.67
N GLY A 291 -5.63 -9.52 -6.01
CA GLY A 291 -6.92 -9.80 -6.64
C GLY A 291 -7.08 -9.26 -8.06
N ILE A 292 -6.09 -9.47 -8.94
CA ILE A 292 -6.15 -8.89 -10.30
C ILE A 292 -7.36 -9.36 -11.10
N PHE A 293 -7.86 -10.57 -10.85
CA PHE A 293 -8.87 -11.23 -11.66
C PHE A 293 -10.30 -10.99 -11.18
N GLU A 294 -10.55 -10.03 -10.28
CA GLU A 294 -11.91 -9.70 -9.82
C GLU A 294 -12.90 -9.50 -10.97
N HIS A 295 -12.48 -8.79 -12.03
CA HIS A 295 -13.32 -8.45 -13.17
C HIS A 295 -13.10 -9.35 -14.40
N ILE A 296 -12.37 -10.47 -14.27
CA ILE A 296 -12.23 -11.40 -15.40
C ILE A 296 -13.59 -12.05 -15.68
N LEU A 297 -14.05 -12.01 -16.92
CA LEU A 297 -15.32 -12.66 -17.28
C LEU A 297 -15.24 -14.16 -17.03
N PHE A 298 -16.33 -14.68 -16.46
CA PHE A 298 -16.48 -16.11 -16.22
C PHE A 298 -17.03 -16.78 -17.49
N GLU A 299 -16.22 -17.65 -18.10
CA GLU A 299 -16.59 -18.37 -19.32
C GLU A 299 -17.43 -19.62 -18.98
N ASN A 300 -18.73 -19.42 -18.75
CA ASN A 300 -19.69 -20.53 -18.55
C ASN A 300 -20.38 -20.97 -19.86
N ASN A 301 -20.04 -20.37 -21.00
CA ASN A 301 -20.85 -20.54 -22.20
C ASN A 301 -20.63 -21.96 -22.78
N VAL A 302 -21.59 -22.81 -22.44
CA VAL A 302 -21.81 -24.20 -22.88
C VAL A 302 -21.86 -24.32 -24.40
N TYR A 303 -22.22 -23.24 -25.12
CA TYR A 303 -22.47 -23.30 -26.56
C TYR A 303 -21.25 -23.02 -27.44
N ASP A 304 -20.14 -22.54 -26.88
CA ASP A 304 -18.89 -22.40 -27.65
C ASP A 304 -18.01 -23.64 -27.49
N HIS A 305 -18.33 -24.66 -28.30
CA HIS A 305 -17.63 -25.94 -28.40
C HIS A 305 -16.24 -25.84 -29.03
N LYS A 306 -15.77 -24.62 -29.36
CA LYS A 306 -14.51 -24.43 -30.09
C LYS A 306 -13.33 -24.05 -29.21
N ALA A 307 -13.55 -23.63 -27.96
CA ALA A 307 -12.47 -23.15 -27.10
C ALA A 307 -11.93 -24.23 -26.14
N ILE A 308 -10.73 -24.76 -26.42
CA ILE A 308 -10.05 -25.79 -25.62
C ILE A 308 -9.41 -25.18 -24.36
N ASN A 309 -9.01 -23.91 -24.43
CA ASN A 309 -8.26 -23.21 -23.37
C ASN A 309 -9.12 -22.15 -22.69
N LYS A 310 -10.26 -22.54 -22.11
CA LYS A 310 -11.10 -21.62 -21.31
C LYS A 310 -10.45 -21.27 -19.97
N ILE A 311 -10.75 -20.10 -19.44
CA ILE A 311 -10.25 -19.65 -18.13
C ILE A 311 -10.74 -20.59 -17.01
N SER A 312 -12.02 -20.95 -17.05
CA SER A 312 -12.67 -21.84 -16.06
C SER A 312 -12.03 -23.22 -15.95
N ARG A 313 -11.43 -23.74 -17.03
CA ARG A 313 -10.69 -25.01 -17.04
C ARG A 313 -9.47 -24.99 -16.13
N PHE A 314 -8.82 -23.84 -15.97
CA PHE A 314 -7.54 -23.73 -15.24
C PHE A 314 -7.62 -22.85 -14.00
N ALA A 315 -8.79 -22.26 -13.68
CA ALA A 315 -8.94 -21.32 -12.57
C ALA A 315 -8.60 -21.94 -11.21
N TYR A 316 -8.81 -23.26 -11.04
CA TYR A 316 -8.38 -24.01 -9.85
C TYR A 316 -6.88 -23.93 -9.54
N LYS A 317 -6.05 -23.52 -10.52
CA LYS A 317 -4.61 -23.33 -10.33
C LYS A 317 -4.25 -22.00 -9.64
N TYR A 318 -5.25 -21.19 -9.32
CA TYR A 318 -5.12 -19.95 -8.56
C TYR A 318 -5.77 -20.06 -7.18
N ASN A 319 -5.28 -19.27 -6.23
CA ASN A 319 -6.00 -19.01 -4.99
C ASN A 319 -7.28 -18.21 -5.30
N GLY A 320 -8.41 -18.57 -4.67
CA GLY A 320 -9.69 -17.86 -4.82
C GLY A 320 -9.60 -16.37 -4.51
N ILE A 321 -8.67 -15.93 -3.65
CA ILE A 321 -8.39 -14.52 -3.35
C ILE A 321 -8.08 -13.71 -4.63
N ALA A 322 -7.50 -14.35 -5.65
CA ALA A 322 -7.17 -13.69 -6.91
C ALA A 322 -8.39 -13.11 -7.66
N PHE A 323 -9.59 -13.61 -7.34
CA PHE A 323 -10.86 -13.24 -7.96
C PHE A 323 -11.75 -12.36 -7.06
N GLU A 324 -11.25 -11.98 -5.88
CA GLU A 324 -11.90 -11.12 -4.88
C GLU A 324 -13.41 -11.37 -4.75
N ASP A 325 -14.21 -10.39 -5.16
CA ASP A 325 -15.66 -10.39 -4.98
C ASP A 325 -16.46 -10.98 -6.13
N SER A 326 -15.83 -11.68 -7.07
CA SER A 326 -16.53 -12.30 -8.17
C SER A 326 -17.43 -13.46 -7.73
N ASP A 327 -18.75 -13.24 -7.73
CA ASP A 327 -19.77 -14.24 -7.36
C ASP A 327 -19.65 -15.52 -8.20
N ALA A 328 -19.35 -15.39 -9.49
CA ALA A 328 -19.19 -16.53 -10.38
C ALA A 328 -18.01 -17.43 -9.98
N TYR A 329 -16.87 -16.83 -9.60
CA TYR A 329 -15.73 -17.60 -9.12
C TYR A 329 -15.92 -18.11 -7.69
N LYS A 330 -16.63 -17.37 -6.81
CA LYS A 330 -17.05 -17.89 -5.49
C LYS A 330 -17.85 -19.18 -5.64
N SER A 331 -18.84 -19.19 -6.53
CA SER A 331 -19.63 -20.39 -6.86
C SER A 331 -18.76 -21.51 -7.46
N TYR A 332 -17.88 -21.17 -8.41
CA TYR A 332 -16.93 -22.13 -9.02
C TYR A 332 -16.07 -22.84 -7.96
N PHE A 333 -15.44 -22.10 -7.05
CA PHE A 333 -14.59 -22.69 -6.01
C PHE A 333 -15.40 -23.50 -4.99
N ASP A 334 -16.63 -23.11 -4.68
CA ASP A 334 -17.55 -23.91 -3.86
C ASP A 334 -17.88 -25.25 -4.54
N GLU A 335 -18.21 -25.25 -5.84
CA GLU A 335 -18.46 -26.47 -6.61
C GLU A 335 -17.22 -27.37 -6.70
N LEU A 336 -16.02 -26.80 -6.85
CA LEU A 336 -14.77 -27.56 -6.84
C LEU A 336 -14.46 -28.18 -5.48
N SER A 337 -14.85 -27.55 -4.37
CA SER A 337 -14.63 -28.09 -3.02
C SER A 337 -15.35 -29.43 -2.79
N ARG A 338 -16.35 -29.74 -3.63
CA ARG A 338 -17.14 -30.99 -3.59
C ARG A 338 -16.58 -32.09 -4.49
N ILE A 339 -15.49 -31.83 -5.22
CA ILE A 339 -14.81 -32.85 -6.03
C ILE A 339 -14.19 -33.90 -5.11
N LYS A 340 -14.53 -35.17 -5.36
CA LYS A 340 -13.95 -36.31 -4.65
C LYS A 340 -12.74 -36.86 -5.39
N PHE A 341 -11.71 -37.22 -4.63
CA PHE A 341 -10.52 -37.90 -5.12
C PHE A 341 -10.72 -39.44 -5.16
N GLY A 342 -9.95 -40.14 -5.99
CA GLY A 342 -9.95 -41.61 -6.05
C GLY A 342 -10.84 -42.22 -7.14
N LEU A 343 -11.43 -41.42 -8.01
CA LEU A 343 -12.23 -41.92 -9.14
C LEU A 343 -11.32 -42.60 -10.19
N SER A 344 -11.57 -43.87 -10.48
CA SER A 344 -10.83 -44.60 -11.52
C SER A 344 -11.25 -44.15 -12.93
N GLU A 345 -10.36 -44.28 -13.90
CA GLU A 345 -10.67 -43.97 -15.30
C GLU A 345 -11.84 -44.82 -15.84
N LYS A 346 -11.92 -46.07 -15.40
CA LYS A 346 -13.02 -46.99 -15.76
C LYS A 346 -14.36 -46.48 -15.23
N ASP A 347 -14.40 -46.03 -13.99
CA ASP A 347 -15.62 -45.54 -13.34
C ASP A 347 -16.03 -44.17 -13.92
N PHE A 348 -15.06 -43.28 -14.17
CA PHE A 348 -15.28 -42.02 -14.88
C PHE A 348 -15.93 -42.26 -16.25
N ASN A 349 -15.37 -43.18 -17.04
CA ASN A 349 -15.91 -43.52 -18.36
C ASN A 349 -17.31 -44.14 -18.25
N SER A 350 -17.56 -44.99 -17.26
CA SER A 350 -18.89 -45.57 -17.02
C SER A 350 -19.95 -44.50 -16.72
N ILE A 351 -19.62 -43.52 -15.87
CA ILE A 351 -20.51 -42.40 -15.54
C ILE A 351 -20.75 -41.53 -16.79
N CYS A 352 -19.69 -41.21 -17.55
CA CYS A 352 -19.79 -40.42 -18.78
C CYS A 352 -20.68 -41.08 -19.85
N ILE A 353 -20.61 -42.41 -20.00
CA ILE A 353 -21.47 -43.14 -20.94
C ILE A 353 -22.95 -43.01 -20.55
N LYS A 354 -23.28 -43.24 -19.27
CA LYS A 354 -24.65 -43.09 -18.77
C LYS A 354 -25.18 -41.67 -18.94
N LEU A 355 -24.35 -40.67 -18.60
CA LEU A 355 -24.67 -39.25 -18.79
C LEU A 355 -24.96 -38.93 -20.26
N LYS A 356 -24.18 -39.46 -21.19
CA LYS A 356 -24.39 -39.27 -22.63
C LYS A 356 -25.73 -39.86 -23.08
N ASP A 357 -26.07 -41.06 -22.63
CA ASP A 357 -27.32 -41.73 -23.01
C ASP A 357 -28.54 -40.98 -22.45
N VAL A 358 -28.47 -40.48 -21.21
CA VAL A 358 -29.48 -39.59 -20.62
C VAL A 358 -29.63 -38.31 -21.44
N LYS A 359 -28.52 -37.66 -21.82
CA LYS A 359 -28.54 -36.41 -22.61
C LYS A 359 -29.23 -36.57 -23.96
N PHE A 360 -29.01 -37.69 -24.65
CA PHE A 360 -29.60 -37.96 -25.96
C PHE A 360 -31.13 -38.00 -25.93
N ILE A 361 -31.74 -38.59 -24.89
CA ILE A 361 -33.20 -38.70 -24.74
C ILE A 361 -33.89 -37.38 -24.47
N LEU A 362 -33.28 -36.50 -23.66
CA LEU A 362 -33.92 -35.26 -23.21
C LEU A 362 -34.15 -34.24 -24.35
N ASN A 363 -33.79 -34.59 -25.60
CA ASN A 363 -33.92 -33.76 -26.80
C ASN A 363 -33.40 -32.33 -26.58
N LEU A 364 -32.31 -32.24 -25.82
CA LEU A 364 -31.51 -31.05 -25.66
C LEU A 364 -30.67 -30.93 -26.95
N ASN A 365 -31.29 -30.51 -28.05
CA ASN A 365 -30.59 -30.19 -29.31
C ASN A 365 -29.37 -29.32 -28.96
N SER A 366 -28.14 -29.65 -29.32
CA SER A 366 -27.62 -30.35 -30.49
C SER A 366 -26.22 -30.90 -30.15
N ILE A 367 -25.85 -32.08 -30.66
CA ILE A 367 -24.50 -32.45 -31.16
C ILE A 367 -24.44 -33.95 -31.43
N ARG A 368 -24.01 -34.28 -32.65
CA ARG A 368 -23.67 -35.64 -33.08
C ARG A 368 -22.54 -36.18 -32.21
N VAL A 369 -22.82 -37.19 -31.39
CA VAL A 369 -21.73 -37.93 -30.74
C VAL A 369 -21.15 -38.95 -31.71
N ALA A 370 -19.88 -38.76 -32.09
CA ALA A 370 -19.17 -39.69 -32.94
C ALA A 370 -18.83 -40.99 -32.18
N ALA A 371 -19.06 -42.12 -32.84
CA ALA A 371 -18.68 -43.44 -32.37
C ALA A 371 -17.15 -43.62 -32.41
N SER A 372 -16.51 -43.76 -31.26
CA SER A 372 -15.40 -44.71 -30.99
C SER A 372 -14.78 -44.42 -29.62
N ILE A 373 -14.58 -45.49 -28.85
CA ILE A 373 -14.22 -45.48 -27.41
C ILE A 373 -12.69 -45.35 -27.18
N ASN A 374 -11.86 -45.29 -28.22
CA ASN A 374 -10.39 -45.35 -28.07
C ASN A 374 -9.63 -44.01 -28.23
N SER A 375 -10.30 -42.85 -28.19
CA SER A 375 -9.63 -41.53 -28.25
C SER A 375 -10.05 -40.54 -27.15
N LEU A 376 -10.65 -41.02 -26.05
CA LEU A 376 -11.32 -40.18 -25.05
C LEU A 376 -10.39 -39.44 -24.06
N ILE A 377 -9.06 -39.45 -24.27
CA ILE A 377 -8.10 -38.79 -23.36
C ILE A 377 -7.66 -37.38 -23.80
N SER A 378 -8.06 -36.85 -24.96
CA SER A 378 -7.70 -35.45 -25.23
C SER A 378 -8.68 -34.65 -26.07
N TRP A 379 -9.53 -35.29 -26.87
CA TRP A 379 -10.39 -34.56 -27.81
C TRP A 379 -11.80 -35.16 -27.80
N LYS A 380 -12.71 -34.47 -27.07
CA LYS A 380 -14.19 -34.53 -27.08
C LYS A 380 -14.87 -34.65 -25.70
N MET A 381 -14.44 -33.87 -24.70
CA MET A 381 -15.37 -33.42 -23.64
C MET A 381 -16.46 -32.47 -24.20
N ASN A 382 -16.24 -31.91 -25.40
CA ASN A 382 -17.15 -30.95 -26.05
C ASN A 382 -18.56 -31.46 -26.36
N GLU A 383 -18.82 -32.78 -26.28
CA GLU A 383 -20.13 -33.36 -26.63
C GLU A 383 -21.02 -33.64 -25.41
N LEU A 384 -20.47 -33.57 -24.18
CA LEU A 384 -21.15 -33.89 -22.92
C LEU A 384 -21.58 -32.66 -22.12
N ILE A 385 -21.82 -31.52 -22.78
CA ILE A 385 -22.14 -30.30 -22.04
C ILE A 385 -23.58 -30.33 -21.49
N PHE A 386 -23.71 -30.22 -20.17
CA PHE A 386 -24.97 -30.12 -19.44
C PHE A 386 -25.22 -28.66 -19.04
N THR A 387 -26.44 -28.15 -19.23
CA THR A 387 -26.84 -26.87 -18.64
C THR A 387 -27.07 -27.05 -17.13
N GLU A 388 -27.06 -25.96 -16.34
CA GLU A 388 -27.40 -26.03 -14.91
C GLU A 388 -28.76 -26.69 -14.68
N ASN A 389 -29.73 -26.39 -15.55
CA ASN A 389 -31.05 -27.03 -15.54
C ASN A 389 -30.95 -28.56 -15.75
N ASN A 390 -30.07 -29.03 -16.64
CA ASN A 390 -29.87 -30.47 -16.83
C ASN A 390 -29.24 -31.15 -15.60
N ILE A 391 -28.35 -30.45 -14.90
CA ILE A 391 -27.73 -30.95 -13.67
C ILE A 391 -28.77 -31.06 -12.55
N GLU A 392 -29.64 -30.07 -12.39
CA GLU A 392 -30.77 -30.12 -11.45
C GLU A 392 -31.76 -31.25 -11.78
N ILE A 393 -32.07 -31.46 -13.07
CA ILE A 393 -32.91 -32.58 -13.53
C ILE A 393 -32.32 -33.93 -13.11
N ILE A 394 -31.02 -34.12 -13.30
CA ILE A 394 -30.31 -35.34 -12.87
C ILE A 394 -30.38 -35.48 -11.35
N LYS A 395 -30.16 -34.39 -10.61
CA LYS A 395 -30.07 -34.37 -9.14
C LYS A 395 -31.43 -34.54 -8.42
N GLU A 396 -32.52 -33.94 -8.89
CA GLU A 396 -33.74 -33.77 -8.07
C GLU A 396 -35.01 -34.50 -8.54
N LYS A 397 -35.13 -34.90 -9.81
CA LYS A 397 -36.45 -35.33 -10.37
C LYS A 397 -36.47 -36.76 -10.87
N SER A 398 -37.23 -37.66 -10.24
CA SER A 398 -37.63 -38.92 -10.90
C SER A 398 -38.31 -38.60 -12.25
N ILE A 399 -38.01 -39.36 -13.31
CA ILE A 399 -38.64 -39.16 -14.63
C ILE A 399 -40.11 -39.65 -14.61
N SER A 400 -40.85 -39.48 -13.52
CA SER A 400 -42.32 -39.47 -13.63
C SER A 400 -42.81 -38.26 -14.45
N TYR A 401 -41.93 -37.25 -14.68
CA TYR A 401 -42.29 -35.92 -15.17
C TYR A 401 -41.88 -35.60 -16.62
N TYR A 402 -41.02 -36.37 -17.29
CA TYR A 402 -40.82 -36.20 -18.75
C TYR A 402 -41.99 -36.82 -19.49
N LYS A 403 -43.11 -36.10 -19.40
CA LYS A 403 -44.32 -36.19 -20.23
C LYS A 403 -44.07 -37.06 -21.43
N LYS A 404 -44.76 -38.20 -21.49
CA LYS A 404 -45.38 -38.77 -22.70
C LYS A 404 -44.82 -38.05 -23.92
N ILE A 405 -43.66 -38.51 -24.40
CA ILE A 405 -42.94 -37.89 -25.53
C ILE A 405 -44.02 -37.53 -26.54
N ASN A 406 -44.02 -36.32 -27.12
CA ASN A 406 -45.07 -35.95 -28.09
C ASN A 406 -45.30 -37.09 -29.10
N GLU A 407 -44.22 -37.79 -29.50
CA GLU A 407 -44.27 -39.04 -30.28
C GLU A 407 -45.12 -40.18 -29.67
N ILE A 408 -45.02 -40.52 -28.37
CA ILE A 408 -45.88 -41.54 -27.73
C ILE A 408 -47.35 -41.08 -27.75
N LYS A 409 -47.61 -39.78 -27.52
CA LYS A 409 -48.97 -39.23 -27.66
C LYS A 409 -49.47 -39.28 -29.08
N ASP A 410 -48.59 -39.07 -30.06
CA ASP A 410 -48.92 -39.15 -31.48
C ASP A 410 -49.28 -40.58 -31.85
N TYR A 411 -48.52 -41.60 -31.41
CA TYR A 411 -48.87 -43.01 -31.60
C TYR A 411 -50.15 -43.43 -30.89
N GLU A 412 -50.39 -42.96 -29.66
CA GLU A 412 -51.68 -43.16 -28.98
C GLU A 412 -52.84 -42.50 -29.77
N GLY A 413 -52.58 -41.33 -30.38
CA GLY A 413 -53.50 -40.62 -31.25
C GLY A 413 -53.81 -41.40 -32.53
N TYR A 414 -52.79 -41.89 -33.24
CA TYR A 414 -52.94 -42.73 -34.42
C TYR A 414 -53.70 -44.02 -34.13
N ILE A 415 -53.43 -44.68 -33.00
CA ILE A 415 -54.20 -45.86 -32.57
C ILE A 415 -55.68 -45.51 -32.40
N LYS A 416 -56.00 -44.34 -31.83
CA LYS A 416 -57.40 -43.89 -31.67
C LYS A 416 -58.07 -43.60 -33.01
N GLU A 417 -57.33 -43.01 -33.95
CA GLU A 417 -57.81 -42.77 -35.33
C GLU A 417 -58.06 -44.10 -36.06
N TYR A 418 -57.11 -45.03 -36.03
CA TYR A 418 -57.26 -46.34 -36.68
C TYR A 418 -58.42 -47.15 -36.10
N LYS A 419 -58.62 -47.13 -34.77
CA LYS A 419 -59.80 -47.75 -34.14
C LYS A 419 -61.11 -47.13 -34.63
N SER A 420 -61.15 -45.81 -34.80
CA SER A 420 -62.33 -45.12 -35.34
C SER A 420 -62.57 -45.50 -36.81
N MET A 421 -61.51 -45.75 -37.59
CA MET A 421 -61.63 -46.27 -38.96
C MET A 421 -62.12 -47.72 -39.00
N ILE A 422 -61.69 -48.57 -38.06
CA ILE A 422 -62.20 -49.94 -37.91
C ILE A 422 -63.71 -49.91 -37.68
N GLU A 423 -64.19 -49.11 -36.72
CA GLU A 423 -65.64 -48.96 -36.47
C GLU A 423 -66.40 -48.52 -37.71
N TYR A 424 -65.83 -47.61 -38.52
CA TYR A 424 -66.41 -47.18 -39.79
C TYR A 424 -66.48 -48.32 -40.81
N VAL A 425 -65.41 -49.09 -40.99
CA VAL A 425 -65.33 -50.22 -41.93
C VAL A 425 -66.30 -51.33 -41.53
N GLU A 426 -66.37 -51.68 -40.25
CA GLU A 426 -67.32 -52.65 -39.73
C GLU A 426 -68.77 -52.20 -39.95
N ASN A 427 -69.05 -50.91 -39.74
CA ASN A 427 -70.38 -50.36 -39.99
C ASN A 427 -70.74 -50.36 -41.49
N TYR A 428 -69.77 -50.12 -42.39
CA TYR A 428 -69.97 -50.23 -43.83
C TYR A 428 -70.46 -51.63 -44.23
N PHE A 429 -69.82 -52.70 -43.74
CA PHE A 429 -70.26 -54.08 -44.01
C PHE A 429 -71.65 -54.38 -43.44
N LYS A 430 -71.97 -53.87 -42.24
CA LYS A 430 -73.31 -54.00 -41.64
C LYS A 430 -74.40 -53.35 -42.49
N VAL A 431 -74.16 -52.14 -43.01
CA VAL A 431 -75.10 -51.43 -43.90
C VAL A 431 -75.30 -52.17 -45.22
N GLU A 432 -74.24 -52.80 -45.74
CA GLU A 432 -74.27 -53.66 -46.93
C GLU A 432 -74.92 -55.04 -46.69
N GLY A 433 -75.35 -55.35 -45.46
CA GLY A 433 -76.00 -56.60 -45.09
C GLY A 433 -75.07 -57.82 -45.18
N ARG A 434 -73.76 -57.61 -45.07
CA ARG A 434 -72.72 -58.65 -45.20
C ARG A 434 -71.86 -58.72 -43.94
N GLU A 435 -71.33 -59.90 -43.66
CA GLU A 435 -70.32 -60.07 -42.62
C GLU A 435 -69.02 -59.37 -43.02
N PRO A 436 -68.29 -58.71 -42.10
CA PRO A 436 -67.02 -58.07 -42.39
C PRO A 436 -65.98 -59.05 -42.96
N VAL A 437 -65.44 -58.74 -44.14
CA VAL A 437 -64.38 -59.54 -44.76
C VAL A 437 -63.03 -58.93 -44.39
N TYR A 438 -62.25 -59.65 -43.59
CA TYR A 438 -61.05 -59.13 -42.94
C TYR A 438 -59.99 -58.52 -43.87
N TYR A 439 -59.84 -59.06 -45.09
CA TYR A 439 -58.86 -58.60 -46.08
C TYR A 439 -59.45 -57.71 -47.17
N GLU A 440 -60.75 -57.43 -47.15
CA GLU A 440 -61.40 -56.62 -48.17
C GLU A 440 -61.15 -55.13 -47.92
N LYS A 441 -60.82 -54.42 -48.99
CA LYS A 441 -60.41 -53.02 -48.95
C LYS A 441 -61.61 -52.09 -49.06
N VAL A 442 -61.83 -51.30 -48.01
CA VAL A 442 -62.93 -50.32 -47.91
C VAL A 442 -62.38 -48.90 -47.89
N ARG A 443 -63.03 -48.01 -48.63
CA ARG A 443 -62.68 -46.59 -48.64
C ARG A 443 -63.14 -45.95 -47.32
N CYS A 444 -62.19 -45.60 -46.46
CA CYS A 444 -62.44 -45.08 -45.12
C CYS A 444 -62.60 -43.55 -45.08
N ASN A 445 -62.04 -42.84 -46.07
CA ASN A 445 -62.17 -41.39 -46.23
C ASN A 445 -61.93 -40.99 -47.71
N SER A 446 -61.82 -39.69 -48.02
CA SER A 446 -61.63 -39.18 -49.38
C SER A 446 -60.30 -39.58 -50.04
N ALA A 447 -59.32 -40.06 -49.28
CA ALA A 447 -57.95 -40.28 -49.74
C ALA A 447 -57.40 -41.70 -49.48
N SER A 448 -58.04 -42.50 -48.62
CA SER A 448 -57.45 -43.73 -48.07
C SER A 448 -58.39 -44.93 -48.17
N ILE A 449 -57.81 -46.07 -48.56
CA ILE A 449 -58.49 -47.37 -48.68
C ILE A 449 -57.72 -48.38 -47.83
N TYR A 450 -58.40 -49.00 -46.88
CA TYR A 450 -57.82 -49.97 -45.95
C TYR A 450 -58.72 -51.20 -45.81
N SER A 451 -58.12 -52.36 -45.55
CA SER A 451 -58.82 -53.50 -44.97
C SER A 451 -58.74 -53.49 -43.44
N LEU A 452 -59.58 -54.29 -42.78
CA LEU A 452 -59.47 -54.49 -41.32
C LEU A 452 -58.08 -55.03 -40.95
N SER A 453 -57.54 -55.96 -41.74
CA SER A 453 -56.16 -56.46 -41.59
C SER A 453 -55.09 -55.37 -41.68
N ASP A 454 -55.24 -54.38 -42.57
CA ASP A 454 -54.28 -53.27 -42.73
C ASP A 454 -54.31 -52.33 -41.51
N LEU A 455 -55.51 -52.08 -40.97
CA LEU A 455 -55.70 -51.21 -39.80
C LEU A 455 -55.21 -51.89 -38.51
N ASP A 456 -55.53 -53.17 -38.30
CA ASP A 456 -55.02 -53.93 -37.16
C ASP A 456 -53.49 -54.04 -37.19
N SER A 457 -52.90 -54.31 -38.36
CA SER A 457 -51.44 -54.32 -38.51
C SER A 457 -50.82 -52.95 -38.20
N SER A 458 -51.46 -51.85 -38.60
CA SER A 458 -50.99 -50.49 -38.31
C SER A 458 -51.07 -50.15 -36.82
N ILE A 459 -52.12 -50.60 -36.13
CA ILE A 459 -52.26 -50.49 -34.68
C ILE A 459 -51.15 -51.27 -33.96
N ASP A 460 -50.86 -52.50 -34.40
CA ASP A 460 -49.82 -53.33 -33.78
C ASP A 460 -48.42 -52.74 -33.98
N VAL A 461 -48.12 -52.18 -35.15
CA VAL A 461 -46.90 -51.39 -35.38
C VAL A 461 -46.82 -50.22 -34.40
N CYS A 462 -47.90 -49.46 -34.20
CA CYS A 462 -47.91 -48.35 -33.24
C CYS A 462 -47.69 -48.82 -31.80
N LYS A 463 -48.29 -49.94 -31.39
CA LYS A 463 -48.08 -50.52 -30.05
C LYS A 463 -46.62 -50.96 -29.86
N GLU A 464 -46.02 -51.60 -30.87
CA GLU A 464 -44.62 -52.01 -30.82
C GLU A 464 -43.69 -50.80 -30.64
N HIS A 465 -43.94 -49.70 -31.36
CA HIS A 465 -43.19 -48.45 -31.19
C HIS A 465 -43.34 -47.87 -29.78
N ILE A 466 -44.55 -47.89 -29.21
CA ILE A 466 -44.80 -47.45 -27.84
C ILE A 466 -44.04 -48.35 -26.84
N GLU A 467 -44.08 -49.67 -27.00
CA GLU A 467 -43.39 -50.62 -26.13
C GLU A 467 -41.86 -50.43 -26.18
N GLN A 468 -41.28 -50.33 -27.38
CA GLN A 468 -39.85 -50.06 -27.56
C GLN A 468 -39.43 -48.76 -26.86
N LYS A 469 -40.23 -47.69 -26.99
CA LYS A 469 -39.97 -46.41 -26.31
C LYS A 469 -40.09 -46.52 -24.80
N ASN A 470 -41.09 -47.23 -24.27
CA ASN A 470 -41.26 -47.44 -22.83
C ASN A 470 -40.11 -48.25 -22.23
N ASN A 471 -39.68 -49.33 -22.89
CA ASN A 471 -38.53 -50.13 -22.47
C ASN A 471 -37.25 -49.27 -22.41
N TYR A 472 -37.04 -48.43 -23.42
CA TYR A 472 -35.91 -47.52 -23.47
C TYR A 472 -35.98 -46.44 -22.37
N LEU A 473 -37.17 -45.88 -22.08
CA LEU A 473 -37.39 -44.94 -20.96
C LEU A 473 -37.10 -45.60 -19.60
N GLY A 474 -37.53 -46.84 -19.38
CA GLY A 474 -37.22 -47.59 -18.17
C GLY A 474 -35.72 -47.83 -17.97
N MET A 475 -34.97 -48.05 -19.06
CA MET A 475 -33.50 -48.12 -19.01
C MET A 475 -32.88 -46.79 -18.56
N ILE A 476 -33.38 -45.65 -19.05
CA ILE A 476 -32.90 -44.32 -18.65
C ILE A 476 -33.20 -44.02 -17.18
N ASP A 477 -34.38 -44.39 -16.69
CA ASP A 477 -34.70 -44.27 -15.27
C ASP A 477 -33.71 -45.06 -14.40
N SER A 478 -33.37 -46.29 -14.81
CA SER A 478 -32.33 -47.08 -14.15
C SER A 478 -30.98 -46.37 -14.15
N PHE A 479 -30.57 -45.79 -15.29
CA PHE A 479 -29.32 -45.04 -15.37
C PHE A 479 -29.30 -43.80 -14.46
N LEU A 480 -30.40 -43.05 -14.37
CA LEU A 480 -30.50 -41.90 -13.47
C LEU A 480 -30.42 -42.32 -12.01
N GLU A 481 -31.09 -43.41 -11.62
CA GLU A 481 -31.00 -43.94 -10.26
C GLU A 481 -29.58 -44.40 -9.91
N GLU A 482 -28.89 -45.04 -10.86
CA GLU A 482 -27.48 -45.40 -10.70
C GLU A 482 -26.59 -44.16 -10.58
N LEU A 483 -26.83 -43.12 -11.38
CA LEU A 483 -26.10 -41.84 -11.29
C LEU A 483 -26.35 -41.14 -9.95
N ARG A 484 -27.59 -41.10 -9.44
CA ARG A 484 -27.91 -40.50 -8.14
C ARG A 484 -27.25 -41.19 -6.97
N LYS A 485 -27.17 -42.52 -7.02
CA LYS A 485 -26.54 -43.34 -5.97
C LYS A 485 -25.02 -43.34 -6.06
N ASN A 486 -24.46 -43.05 -7.25
CA ASN A 486 -23.02 -43.02 -7.44
C ASN A 486 -22.43 -41.75 -6.81
N GLU A 487 -21.51 -41.99 -5.88
CA GLU A 487 -20.94 -40.95 -5.04
C GLU A 487 -20.02 -39.96 -5.78
N TYR A 488 -19.59 -40.31 -7.00
CA TYR A 488 -18.72 -39.50 -7.88
C TYR A 488 -19.47 -38.78 -8.99
N THR A 489 -20.79 -38.95 -9.10
CA THR A 489 -21.58 -38.30 -10.16
C THR A 489 -21.44 -36.79 -10.12
N GLU A 490 -21.50 -36.17 -8.93
CA GLU A 490 -21.30 -34.73 -8.77
C GLU A 490 -19.90 -34.30 -9.20
N THR A 491 -18.87 -35.09 -8.88
CA THR A 491 -17.50 -34.85 -9.35
C THR A 491 -17.42 -34.84 -10.88
N VAL A 492 -17.99 -35.85 -11.54
CA VAL A 492 -17.98 -35.94 -13.00
C VAL A 492 -18.74 -34.77 -13.63
N LEU A 493 -19.90 -34.39 -13.07
CA LEU A 493 -20.67 -33.25 -13.54
C LEU A 493 -19.90 -31.93 -13.43
N THR A 494 -19.23 -31.67 -12.30
CA THR A 494 -18.42 -30.46 -12.10
C THR A 494 -17.23 -30.41 -13.06
N VAL A 495 -16.51 -31.53 -13.21
CA VAL A 495 -15.36 -31.64 -14.13
C VAL A 495 -15.80 -31.40 -15.59
N ILE A 496 -16.95 -31.94 -15.98
CA ILE A 496 -17.54 -31.71 -17.32
C ILE A 496 -18.00 -30.25 -17.49
N LYS A 497 -18.70 -29.68 -16.50
CA LYS A 497 -19.22 -28.30 -16.53
C LYS A 497 -18.11 -27.30 -16.85
N TYR A 498 -16.95 -27.45 -16.21
CA TYR A 498 -15.82 -26.54 -16.36
C TYR A 498 -14.73 -27.04 -17.31
N ASN A 499 -14.95 -28.18 -17.98
CA ASN A 499 -13.97 -28.81 -18.87
C ASN A 499 -12.60 -29.01 -18.20
N ILE A 500 -12.59 -29.44 -16.93
CA ILE A 500 -11.36 -29.70 -16.16
C ILE A 500 -10.82 -31.09 -16.53
N ASP A 501 -9.50 -31.26 -16.59
CA ASP A 501 -8.90 -32.59 -16.61
C ASP A 501 -8.81 -33.11 -15.17
N TYR A 502 -9.57 -34.17 -14.86
CA TYR A 502 -9.65 -34.70 -13.50
C TYR A 502 -8.31 -35.22 -12.99
N LEU A 503 -7.50 -35.88 -13.83
CA LEU A 503 -6.21 -36.42 -13.42
C LEU A 503 -5.20 -35.30 -13.20
N GLU A 504 -5.21 -34.28 -14.05
CA GLU A 504 -4.40 -33.06 -13.87
C GLU A 504 -4.78 -32.33 -12.58
N TYR A 505 -6.08 -32.16 -12.33
CA TYR A 505 -6.62 -31.55 -11.11
C TYR A 505 -6.16 -32.30 -9.87
N CYS A 506 -6.34 -33.63 -9.82
CA CYS A 506 -5.92 -34.45 -8.69
C CYS A 506 -4.41 -34.34 -8.43
N LYS A 507 -3.60 -34.40 -9.48
CA LYS A 507 -2.14 -34.19 -9.37
C LYS A 507 -1.80 -32.81 -8.81
N TYR A 508 -2.49 -31.77 -9.25
CA TYR A 508 -2.22 -30.41 -8.80
C TYR A 508 -2.58 -30.23 -7.32
N MET A 509 -3.74 -30.72 -6.89
CA MET A 509 -4.21 -30.62 -5.50
C MET A 509 -3.27 -31.37 -4.54
N ASN A 510 -2.92 -32.63 -4.85
CA ASN A 510 -1.99 -33.42 -4.03
C ASN A 510 -0.62 -32.73 -3.87
N ASN A 511 -0.07 -32.20 -4.97
CA ASN A 511 1.21 -31.47 -4.93
C ASN A 511 1.14 -30.17 -4.10
N ASN A 512 -0.01 -29.50 -4.07
CA ASN A 512 -0.20 -28.29 -3.28
C ASN A 512 -0.35 -28.61 -1.78
N GLU A 513 -1.06 -29.68 -1.42
CA GLU A 513 -1.16 -30.16 -0.04
C GLU A 513 0.23 -30.53 0.51
N GLU A 514 1.04 -31.28 -0.26
CA GLU A 514 2.42 -31.60 0.13
C GLU A 514 3.29 -30.35 0.30
N LYS A 515 3.10 -29.32 -0.53
CA LYS A 515 3.84 -28.04 -0.42
C LYS A 515 3.39 -27.20 0.77
N GLN A 516 2.10 -27.22 1.12
CA GLN A 516 1.58 -26.53 2.30
C GLN A 516 2.09 -27.21 3.57
N GLN A 517 2.07 -28.54 3.63
CA GLN A 517 2.61 -29.31 4.76
C GLN A 517 4.13 -29.09 4.97
N LYS A 518 4.90 -28.95 3.88
CA LYS A 518 6.34 -28.62 3.94
C LYS A 518 6.65 -27.16 4.30
N LYS A 519 5.69 -26.23 4.19
CA LYS A 519 5.86 -24.83 4.62
C LYS A 519 5.45 -24.60 6.07
N SER A 520 4.63 -25.50 6.63
CA SER A 520 4.18 -25.47 8.03
C SER A 520 5.04 -26.30 8.99
N ALA A 521 5.94 -27.14 8.46
CA ALA A 521 6.95 -27.90 9.21
C ALA A 521 8.31 -27.20 9.07
#